data_AF-A0A1H7VIE1-F1
#
_entry.id   AF-A0A1H7VIE1-F1
#
_cell.length_a   1.000
_cell.length_b   1.000
_cell.length_c   1.000
_cell.angle_alpha   90.00
_cell.angle_beta   90.00
_cell.angle_gamma   90.00
#
_symmetry.space_group_name_H-M   'P 1'
#
loop_
_entity.id
_entity.type
_entity.pdbx_description
1 polymer ?
#
loop_
_entity_poly.entity_id
_entity_poly.type
_entity_poly.pdbx_seq_one_letter_code
_entity_poly.pdbx_strand_id
1 'polypeptide(L)'
;MESAGKVDAWWRRWLRLGGRPDEADAAAERARRLRVLLDAARAGFPVAPAAHAVDFTCSCDRVGCPAPAQHPLSFAWQSQATTDFDQITRWLVRDPDANAITPTGRVHDVLDVPTEAGRLALERLAEAGVAAGPVAALGEDRWFFFTTTRSPLDEDEWWTSELDSHPDEAADEHPGLRWHTRGSYVLLPPSRLADGSEVTWVRGPDHPLPDPLRLLDVLTDACAEVGAPALGEQWLIR
;
A
#
# COMPACT_ATOMS: atom_id res chain seq x y z
N MET A 1 -13.63 -30.87 0.47
CA MET A 1 -14.88 -30.35 1.08
C MET A 1 -15.06 -30.83 2.54
N GLU A 2 -13.98 -31.17 3.27
CA GLU A 2 -14.03 -31.63 4.67
C GLU A 2 -13.42 -30.63 5.68
N SER A 3 -12.79 -29.56 5.19
CA SER A 3 -12.08 -28.58 6.03
C SER A 3 -13.02 -27.68 6.83
N ALA A 4 -14.17 -27.31 6.25
CA ALA A 4 -15.14 -26.41 6.89
C ALA A 4 -15.75 -26.99 8.19
N GLY A 5 -15.95 -28.30 8.26
CA GLY A 5 -16.54 -28.96 9.44
C GLY A 5 -15.57 -29.10 10.62
N LYS A 6 -14.26 -29.19 10.37
CA LYS A 6 -13.26 -29.26 11.45
C LYS A 6 -13.05 -27.90 12.12
N VAL A 7 -13.12 -26.83 11.33
CA VAL A 7 -13.04 -25.45 11.82
C VAL A 7 -14.24 -25.15 12.73
N ASP A 8 -15.46 -25.49 12.30
CA ASP A 8 -16.69 -25.30 13.08
C ASP A 8 -16.71 -26.11 14.39
N ALA A 9 -16.24 -27.37 14.36
CA ALA A 9 -16.16 -28.21 15.56
C ALA A 9 -15.11 -27.73 16.57
N TRP A 10 -13.99 -27.19 16.08
CA TRP A 10 -12.95 -26.59 16.91
C TRP A 10 -13.44 -25.29 17.58
N TRP A 11 -14.13 -24.42 16.83
CA TRP A 11 -14.74 -23.19 17.36
C TRP A 11 -15.77 -23.46 18.46
N ARG A 12 -16.67 -24.43 18.24
CA ARG A 12 -17.66 -24.84 19.26
C ARG A 12 -17.03 -25.41 20.52
N ARG A 13 -15.88 -26.08 20.41
CA ARG A 13 -15.13 -26.61 21.57
C ARG A 13 -14.40 -25.50 22.33
N TRP A 14 -13.91 -24.48 21.65
CA TRP A 14 -13.23 -23.33 22.26
C TRP A 14 -14.20 -22.39 23.02
N LEU A 15 -15.39 -22.13 22.46
CA LEU A 15 -16.45 -21.39 23.16
C LEU A 15 -16.91 -22.10 24.45
N ARG A 16 -16.86 -23.44 24.50
CA ARG A 16 -17.14 -24.23 25.71
C ARG A 16 -16.01 -24.19 26.76
N LEU A 17 -14.80 -23.81 26.36
CA LEU A 17 -13.63 -23.70 27.24
C LEU A 17 -13.47 -22.28 27.84
N GLY A 18 -14.44 -21.40 27.61
CA GLY A 18 -14.46 -20.06 28.23
C GLY A 18 -13.71 -18.97 27.46
N GLY A 19 -13.35 -19.21 26.19
CA GLY A 19 -12.82 -18.16 25.32
C GLY A 19 -13.86 -17.07 25.08
N ARG A 20 -13.50 -15.80 25.35
CA ARG A 20 -14.40 -14.67 25.08
C ARG A 20 -14.52 -14.48 23.56
N PRO A 21 -15.73 -14.33 22.98
CA PRO A 21 -15.90 -14.10 21.55
C PRO A 21 -14.98 -13.01 20.99
N ASP A 22 -14.80 -11.91 21.73
CA ASP A 22 -13.89 -10.81 21.39
C ASP A 22 -12.44 -11.25 21.13
N GLU A 23 -11.93 -12.24 21.87
CA GLU A 23 -10.57 -12.77 21.71
C GLU A 23 -10.44 -13.65 20.46
N ALA A 24 -11.49 -14.40 20.12
CA ALA A 24 -11.53 -15.20 18.89
C ALA A 24 -11.57 -14.29 17.66
N ASP A 25 -12.39 -13.25 17.70
CA ASP A 25 -12.52 -12.29 16.60
C ASP A 25 -11.21 -11.52 16.40
N ALA A 26 -10.56 -11.10 17.49
CA ALA A 26 -9.23 -10.48 17.42
C ALA A 26 -8.16 -11.43 16.88
N ALA A 27 -8.19 -12.72 17.22
CA ALA A 27 -7.27 -13.71 16.67
C ALA A 27 -7.50 -13.95 15.17
N ALA A 28 -8.76 -14.01 14.75
CA ALA A 28 -9.13 -14.16 13.34
C ALA A 28 -8.72 -12.95 12.50
N GLU A 29 -8.90 -11.73 13.03
CA GLU A 29 -8.41 -10.49 12.42
C GLU A 29 -6.89 -10.53 12.23
N ARG A 30 -6.13 -10.84 13.29
CA ARG A 30 -4.66 -10.94 13.22
C ARG A 30 -4.22 -11.97 12.18
N ALA A 31 -4.88 -13.12 12.12
CA ALA A 31 -4.60 -14.15 11.11
C ALA A 31 -4.91 -13.66 9.68
N ARG A 32 -6.00 -12.88 9.49
CA ARG A 32 -6.30 -12.26 8.19
C ARG A 32 -5.21 -11.24 7.82
N ARG A 33 -4.84 -10.35 8.73
CA ARG A 33 -3.78 -9.34 8.52
C ARG A 33 -2.47 -10.00 8.09
N LEU A 34 -2.01 -11.01 8.83
CA LEU A 34 -0.80 -11.75 8.50
C LEU A 34 -0.89 -12.37 7.11
N ARG A 35 -1.99 -13.06 6.79
CA ARG A 35 -2.16 -13.68 5.47
C ARG A 35 -2.06 -12.67 4.33
N VAL A 36 -2.70 -11.51 4.43
CA VAL A 36 -2.65 -10.46 3.40
C VAL A 36 -1.21 -9.97 3.17
N LEU A 37 -0.42 -9.77 4.23
CA LEU A 37 0.99 -9.39 4.09
C LEU A 37 1.85 -10.52 3.50
N LEU A 38 1.59 -11.76 3.88
CA LEU A 38 2.30 -12.92 3.31
C LEU A 38 1.95 -13.12 1.83
N ASP A 39 0.73 -12.78 1.41
CA ASP A 39 0.33 -12.80 0.00
C ASP A 39 1.06 -11.71 -0.79
N ALA A 40 1.22 -10.50 -0.23
CA ALA A 40 2.05 -9.45 -0.82
C ALA A 40 3.54 -9.85 -0.91
N ALA A 41 4.09 -10.44 0.15
CA ALA A 41 5.47 -10.95 0.15
C ALA A 41 5.66 -12.08 -0.87
N ARG A 42 4.67 -12.96 -1.04
CA ARG A 42 4.68 -14.01 -2.07
C ARG A 42 4.70 -13.44 -3.49
N ALA A 43 4.01 -12.32 -3.70
CA ALA A 43 4.03 -11.59 -4.96
C ALA A 43 5.34 -10.82 -5.20
N GLY A 44 6.28 -10.84 -4.24
CA GLY A 44 7.60 -10.23 -4.36
C GLY A 44 7.69 -8.82 -3.77
N PHE A 45 6.64 -8.30 -3.13
CA PHE A 45 6.70 -7.01 -2.44
C PHE A 45 7.47 -7.14 -1.12
N PRO A 46 8.65 -6.51 -0.97
CA PRO A 46 9.36 -6.52 0.30
C PRO A 46 8.56 -5.74 1.35
N VAL A 47 8.40 -6.31 2.54
CA VAL A 47 7.59 -5.75 3.63
C VAL A 47 8.50 -5.22 4.72
N ALA A 48 8.20 -4.05 5.27
CA ALA A 48 8.76 -3.54 6.52
C ALA A 48 7.64 -3.04 7.45
N PRO A 49 7.84 -3.09 8.78
CA PRO A 49 6.84 -2.62 9.74
C PRO A 49 6.74 -1.09 9.75
N ALA A 50 5.52 -0.59 9.90
CA ALA A 50 5.19 0.82 9.94
C ALA A 50 4.32 1.16 11.15
N ALA A 51 4.34 2.44 11.52
CA ALA A 51 3.53 2.97 12.60
C ALA A 51 2.06 2.75 12.32
N HIS A 52 1.27 2.55 13.37
CA HIS A 52 -0.16 2.34 13.29
C HIS A 52 -0.91 3.40 14.11
N ALA A 53 -2.21 3.45 13.91
CA ALA A 53 -3.08 4.36 14.64
C ALA A 53 -3.28 3.87 16.07
N VAL A 54 -3.08 4.77 17.03
CA VAL A 54 -3.49 4.57 18.42
C VAL A 54 -4.49 5.68 18.72
N ASP A 55 -5.78 5.34 18.71
CA ASP A 55 -6.88 6.29 18.60
C ASP A 55 -6.65 7.25 17.41
N PHE A 56 -6.67 8.56 17.63
CA PHE A 56 -6.42 9.59 16.62
C PHE A 56 -4.94 10.03 16.55
N THR A 57 -4.03 9.21 17.07
CA THR A 57 -2.59 9.52 17.19
C THR A 57 -1.71 8.43 16.58
N CYS A 58 -0.40 8.66 16.58
CA CYS A 58 0.58 7.74 16.01
C CYS A 58 1.21 6.86 17.09
N SER A 59 1.40 5.57 16.80
CA SER A 59 2.09 4.60 17.67
C SER A 59 3.58 4.88 17.88
N CYS A 60 4.14 5.95 17.31
CA CYS A 60 5.57 6.29 17.40
C CYS A 60 5.94 7.20 18.58
N ASP A 61 4.98 7.51 19.45
CA ASP A 61 5.11 8.39 20.63
C ASP A 61 5.58 9.83 20.34
N ARG A 62 5.76 10.20 19.07
CA ARG A 62 6.16 11.55 18.67
C ARG A 62 4.97 12.50 18.75
N VAL A 63 5.06 13.47 19.65
CA VAL A 63 4.15 14.62 19.68
C VAL A 63 4.26 15.38 18.35
N GLY A 64 3.14 15.62 17.69
CA GLY A 64 3.11 16.27 16.38
C GLY A 64 3.76 15.43 15.27
N CYS A 65 3.55 14.11 15.28
CA CYS A 65 3.94 13.25 14.17
C CYS A 65 3.39 13.81 12.84
N PRO A 66 4.25 14.07 11.83
CA PRO A 66 3.81 14.67 10.57
C PRO A 66 3.04 13.70 9.67
N ALA A 67 3.20 12.39 9.87
CA ALA A 67 2.55 11.34 9.09
C ALA A 67 1.97 10.24 10.01
N PRO A 68 0.94 10.56 10.83
CA PRO A 68 0.40 9.61 11.81
C PRO A 68 -0.02 8.29 11.15
N ALA A 69 0.46 7.16 11.70
CA ALA A 69 0.19 5.81 11.22
C ALA A 69 0.65 5.48 9.79
N GLN A 70 1.52 6.30 9.18
CA GLN A 70 1.91 6.15 7.77
C GLN A 70 3.41 5.93 7.55
N HIS A 71 4.25 6.20 8.55
CA HIS A 71 5.70 6.13 8.39
C HIS A 71 6.29 4.77 8.86
N PRO A 72 7.42 4.33 8.29
CA PRO A 72 8.16 3.16 8.77
C PRO A 72 8.59 3.32 10.25
N LEU A 73 8.71 2.20 10.98
CA LEU A 73 9.17 2.22 12.38
C LEU A 73 10.69 2.40 12.52
N SER A 74 11.46 2.16 11.45
CA SER A 74 12.91 2.14 11.46
C SER A 74 13.46 3.00 10.34
N PHE A 75 14.46 3.83 10.61
CA PHE A 75 15.18 4.58 9.57
C PHE A 75 15.93 3.69 8.56
N ALA A 76 16.17 2.42 8.92
CA ALA A 76 16.80 1.44 8.05
C ALA A 76 15.78 0.63 7.22
N TRP A 77 14.53 1.11 7.10
CA TRP A 77 13.41 0.41 6.47
C TRP A 77 13.74 -0.15 5.09
N GLN A 78 14.47 0.60 4.24
CA GLN A 78 14.87 0.14 2.90
C GLN A 78 15.69 -1.16 2.96
N SER A 79 16.59 -1.26 3.94
CA SER A 79 17.49 -2.42 4.07
C SER A 79 16.88 -3.57 4.86
N GLN A 80 15.89 -3.27 5.71
CA GLN A 80 15.21 -4.27 6.54
C GLN A 80 14.01 -4.89 5.85
N ALA A 81 13.42 -4.21 4.87
CA ALA A 81 12.27 -4.74 4.14
C ALA A 81 12.60 -6.08 3.49
N THR A 82 11.69 -7.05 3.62
CA THR A 82 11.97 -8.45 3.28
C THR A 82 10.74 -9.16 2.74
N THR A 83 10.96 -10.22 1.95
CA THR A 83 9.92 -11.18 1.56
C THR A 83 9.98 -12.46 2.40
N ASP A 84 10.85 -12.54 3.42
CA ASP A 84 10.94 -13.66 4.36
C ASP A 84 9.70 -13.73 5.27
N PHE A 85 8.92 -14.80 5.08
CA PHE A 85 7.67 -15.02 5.81
C PHE A 85 7.88 -15.17 7.32
N ASP A 86 9.00 -15.77 7.75
CA ASP A 86 9.28 -15.94 9.17
C ASP A 86 9.58 -14.60 9.83
N GLN A 87 10.30 -13.72 9.13
CA GLN A 87 10.60 -12.37 9.62
C GLN A 87 9.34 -11.50 9.69
N ILE A 88 8.49 -11.53 8.66
CA ILE A 88 7.21 -10.80 8.63
C ILE A 88 6.29 -11.29 9.75
N THR A 89 6.18 -12.61 9.91
CA THR A 89 5.38 -13.23 10.99
C THR A 89 5.91 -12.80 12.36
N ARG A 90 7.24 -12.81 12.57
CA ARG A 90 7.86 -12.36 13.82
C ARG A 90 7.54 -10.90 14.15
N TRP A 91 7.52 -10.00 13.17
CA TRP A 91 7.13 -8.61 13.40
C TRP A 91 5.67 -8.49 13.83
N LEU A 92 4.74 -9.11 13.09
CA LEU A 92 3.31 -9.05 13.45
C LEU A 92 2.95 -9.78 14.74
N VAL A 93 3.68 -10.82 15.13
CA VAL A 93 3.49 -11.45 16.45
C VAL A 93 3.92 -10.50 17.57
N ARG A 94 4.98 -9.72 17.35
CA ARG A 94 5.49 -8.74 18.33
C ARG A 94 4.59 -7.51 18.44
N ASP A 95 4.12 -7.00 17.31
CA ASP A 95 3.21 -5.86 17.22
C ASP A 95 2.11 -6.18 16.19
N PRO A 96 0.96 -6.72 16.65
CA PRO A 96 -0.11 -7.16 15.76
C PRO A 96 -0.86 -6.04 15.05
N ASP A 97 -0.77 -4.82 15.58
CA ASP A 97 -1.49 -3.66 15.09
C ASP A 97 -0.63 -2.83 14.13
N ALA A 98 0.70 -3.04 14.13
CA ALA A 98 1.63 -2.46 13.17
C ALA A 98 1.09 -2.51 11.74
N ASN A 99 1.20 -1.37 11.07
CA ASN A 99 1.01 -1.28 9.64
C ASN A 99 2.23 -1.85 8.93
N ALA A 100 2.13 -1.94 7.61
CA ALA A 100 3.20 -2.40 6.76
C ALA A 100 3.42 -1.43 5.63
N ILE A 101 4.68 -1.23 5.25
CA ILE A 101 5.07 -0.52 4.03
C ILE A 101 5.83 -1.44 3.10
N THR A 102 5.88 -1.05 1.84
CA THR A 102 6.77 -1.62 0.83
C THR A 102 7.65 -0.53 0.23
N PRO A 103 9.00 -0.70 0.23
CA PRO A 103 9.90 0.24 -0.43
C PRO A 103 9.77 0.14 -1.95
N THR A 104 9.66 1.28 -2.63
CA THR A 104 9.57 1.39 -4.10
C THR A 104 10.94 1.64 -4.74
N GLY A 105 11.03 1.57 -6.08
CA GLY A 105 12.25 1.88 -6.84
C GLY A 105 13.32 0.80 -6.82
N ARG A 106 12.96 -0.44 -6.48
CA ARG A 106 13.86 -1.60 -6.55
C ARG A 106 13.22 -2.79 -7.25
N VAL A 107 12.08 -3.22 -6.76
CA VAL A 107 11.33 -4.36 -7.30
C VAL A 107 10.10 -3.90 -8.09
N HIS A 108 9.48 -2.82 -7.62
CA HIS A 108 8.29 -2.22 -8.17
C HIS A 108 8.32 -0.72 -7.90
N ASP A 109 7.53 0.01 -8.66
CA ASP A 109 7.15 1.39 -8.38
C ASP A 109 5.64 1.45 -8.12
N VAL A 110 5.16 2.60 -7.65
CA VAL A 110 3.73 2.85 -7.48
C VAL A 110 3.35 4.20 -8.08
N LEU A 111 2.32 4.20 -8.92
CA LEU A 111 1.65 5.40 -9.38
C LEU A 111 0.46 5.66 -8.47
N ASP A 112 0.51 6.76 -7.74
CA ASP A 112 -0.47 7.17 -6.75
C ASP A 112 -1.34 8.30 -7.33
N VAL A 113 -2.64 8.10 -7.41
CA VAL A 113 -3.60 9.03 -8.02
C VAL A 113 -4.83 9.24 -7.14
N PRO A 114 -5.57 10.36 -7.30
CA PRO A 114 -6.89 10.51 -6.68
C PRO A 114 -7.83 9.36 -7.03
N THR A 115 -8.67 8.93 -6.08
CA THR A 115 -9.59 7.79 -6.25
C THR A 115 -10.47 7.91 -7.49
N GLU A 116 -11.01 9.11 -7.77
CA GLU A 116 -11.87 9.32 -8.94
C GLU A 116 -11.12 9.06 -10.26
N ALA A 117 -9.90 9.58 -10.37
CA ALA A 117 -9.02 9.31 -11.51
C ALA A 117 -8.66 7.82 -11.60
N GLY A 118 -8.35 7.19 -10.46
CA GLY A 118 -8.03 5.76 -10.40
C GLY A 118 -9.15 4.86 -10.90
N ARG A 119 -10.41 5.17 -10.54
CA ARG A 119 -11.59 4.45 -11.02
C ARG A 119 -11.75 4.59 -12.54
N LEU A 120 -11.69 5.83 -13.03
CA LEU A 120 -11.79 6.13 -14.46
C LEU A 120 -10.68 5.46 -15.27
N ALA A 121 -9.44 5.51 -14.78
CA ALA A 121 -8.30 4.87 -15.42
C ALA A 121 -8.46 3.35 -15.46
N LEU A 122 -8.96 2.72 -14.39
CA LEU A 122 -9.17 1.28 -14.36
C LEU A 122 -10.19 0.81 -15.40
N GLU A 123 -11.27 1.57 -15.60
CA GLU A 123 -12.26 1.32 -16.65
C GLU A 123 -11.63 1.43 -18.05
N ARG A 124 -10.87 2.51 -18.31
CA ARG A 124 -10.19 2.73 -19.60
C ARG A 124 -9.13 1.68 -19.92
N LEU A 125 -8.34 1.27 -18.92
CA LEU A 125 -7.35 0.20 -19.08
C LEU A 125 -8.02 -1.11 -19.47
N ALA A 126 -9.17 -1.44 -18.87
CA ALA A 126 -9.94 -2.62 -19.22
C ALA A 126 -10.49 -2.55 -20.66
N GLU A 127 -11.03 -1.41 -21.08
CA GLU A 127 -11.51 -1.17 -22.45
C GLU A 127 -10.39 -1.28 -23.50
N ALA A 128 -9.20 -0.77 -23.15
CA ALA A 128 -8.01 -0.82 -24.01
C ALA A 128 -7.29 -2.19 -23.99
N GLY A 129 -7.72 -3.14 -23.15
CA GLY A 129 -7.05 -4.44 -22.99
C GLY A 129 -5.66 -4.34 -22.34
N VAL A 130 -5.39 -3.26 -21.61
CA VAL A 130 -4.13 -3.05 -20.88
C VAL A 130 -4.28 -3.58 -19.46
N ALA A 131 -3.33 -4.43 -19.03
CA ALA A 131 -3.35 -4.96 -17.68
C ALA A 131 -3.00 -3.89 -16.65
N ALA A 132 -3.91 -3.58 -15.72
CA ALA A 132 -3.69 -2.58 -14.68
C ALA A 132 -2.78 -3.02 -13.52
N GLY A 133 -2.43 -4.31 -13.43
CA GLY A 133 -1.66 -4.86 -12.29
C GLY A 133 -2.39 -4.84 -10.94
N PRO A 134 -1.66 -5.05 -9.83
CA PRO A 134 -2.18 -4.86 -8.48
C PRO A 134 -2.57 -3.40 -8.25
N VAL A 135 -3.69 -3.20 -7.56
CA VAL A 135 -4.21 -1.86 -7.24
C VAL A 135 -4.69 -1.86 -5.80
N ALA A 136 -4.24 -0.90 -4.99
CA ALA A 136 -4.74 -0.68 -3.64
C ALA A 136 -5.45 0.67 -3.52
N ALA A 137 -6.45 0.78 -2.66
CA ALA A 137 -7.07 2.03 -2.27
C ALA A 137 -6.58 2.42 -0.88
N LEU A 138 -6.23 3.69 -0.70
CA LEU A 138 -5.99 4.36 0.57
C LEU A 138 -7.25 5.20 0.89
N GLY A 139 -8.14 4.65 1.72
CA GLY A 139 -9.41 5.27 2.04
C GLY A 139 -10.24 5.55 0.78
N GLU A 140 -10.90 6.71 0.79
CA GLU A 140 -11.64 7.24 -0.38
C GLU A 140 -10.82 8.25 -1.19
N ASP A 141 -9.60 8.57 -0.75
CA ASP A 141 -8.84 9.69 -1.30
C ASP A 141 -7.95 9.29 -2.47
N ARG A 142 -7.21 8.18 -2.34
CA ARG A 142 -6.14 7.84 -3.29
C ARG A 142 -6.06 6.36 -3.63
N TRP A 143 -5.64 6.05 -4.85
CA TRP A 143 -5.41 4.70 -5.36
C TRP A 143 -3.95 4.52 -5.79
N PHE A 144 -3.39 3.38 -5.45
CA PHE A 144 -2.01 2.96 -5.74
C PHE A 144 -2.00 1.90 -6.82
N PHE A 145 -1.45 2.22 -7.99
CA PHE A 145 -1.21 1.28 -9.08
C PHE A 145 0.24 0.78 -9.02
N PHE A 146 0.41 -0.51 -8.75
CA PHE A 146 1.73 -1.12 -8.63
C PHE A 146 2.26 -1.52 -10.01
N THR A 147 3.48 -1.12 -10.33
CA THR A 147 4.11 -1.29 -11.65
C THR A 147 5.50 -1.90 -11.52
N THR A 148 6.04 -2.35 -12.64
CA THR A 148 7.48 -2.60 -12.73
C THR A 148 8.23 -1.29 -12.49
N THR A 149 9.45 -1.38 -11.96
CA THR A 149 10.23 -0.16 -11.71
C THR A 149 10.63 0.52 -13.02
N ARG A 150 10.60 1.86 -13.06
CA ARG A 150 11.06 2.61 -14.25
C ARG A 150 12.56 2.57 -14.49
N SER A 151 13.34 2.13 -13.49
CA SER A 151 14.78 1.98 -13.57
C SER A 151 15.18 0.61 -13.03
N PRO A 152 15.20 -0.42 -13.87
CA PRO A 152 15.74 -1.71 -13.47
C PRO A 152 17.27 -1.62 -13.45
N LEU A 153 17.84 -1.40 -12.25
CA LEU A 153 19.22 -1.71 -11.87
C LEU A 153 20.39 -0.95 -12.56
N ASP A 154 20.16 -0.15 -13.61
CA ASP A 154 21.22 0.68 -14.20
C ASP A 154 21.22 2.08 -13.58
N GLU A 155 22.24 2.36 -12.75
CA GLU A 155 22.36 3.64 -12.03
C GLU A 155 22.65 4.82 -12.98
N ASP A 156 23.12 4.54 -14.20
CA ASP A 156 23.48 5.57 -15.19
C ASP A 156 22.28 6.08 -16.00
N GLU A 157 21.12 5.41 -15.95
CA GLU A 157 19.86 5.83 -16.59
C GLU A 157 18.85 6.43 -15.60
N TRP A 158 19.26 6.66 -14.34
CA TRP A 158 18.40 7.26 -13.33
C TRP A 158 18.17 8.75 -13.57
N TRP A 159 16.90 9.13 -13.79
CA TRP A 159 16.46 10.52 -13.90
C TRP A 159 15.36 10.83 -12.87
N THR A 160 15.34 12.07 -12.38
CA THR A 160 14.32 12.60 -11.46
C THR A 160 13.13 13.18 -12.23
N SER A 161 11.92 12.93 -11.76
CA SER A 161 10.68 13.48 -12.30
C SER A 161 10.05 14.45 -11.31
N GLU A 162 9.35 15.48 -11.81
CA GLU A 162 8.46 16.33 -10.99
C GLU A 162 7.26 15.56 -10.40
N LEU A 163 7.05 14.32 -10.84
CA LEU A 163 6.06 13.41 -10.28
C LEU A 163 6.63 12.59 -9.11
N ASP A 164 7.94 12.58 -8.90
CA ASP A 164 8.56 11.75 -7.87
C ASP A 164 8.08 12.17 -6.48
N SER A 165 7.56 11.22 -5.71
CA SER A 165 7.14 11.48 -4.33
C SER A 165 8.19 11.06 -3.33
N HIS A 166 8.54 11.98 -2.44
CA HIS A 166 9.49 11.77 -1.36
C HIS A 166 8.79 11.70 0.01
N PRO A 167 9.26 10.84 0.95
CA PRO A 167 8.65 10.71 2.28
C PRO A 167 8.59 11.99 3.12
N ASP A 168 9.44 12.97 2.80
CA ASP A 168 9.55 14.24 3.53
C ASP A 168 8.64 15.35 2.96
N GLU A 169 7.98 15.09 1.82
CA GLU A 169 7.06 16.04 1.16
C GLU A 169 5.69 16.05 1.83
N ALA A 170 5.07 17.22 1.88
CA ALA A 170 3.72 17.33 2.43
C ALA A 170 2.71 16.76 1.42
N ALA A 171 1.70 16.04 1.92
CA ALA A 171 0.67 15.45 1.07
C ALA A 171 -0.12 16.48 0.24
N ASP A 172 -0.06 17.77 0.55
CA ASP A 172 -0.77 18.82 -0.18
C ASP A 172 0.04 19.40 -1.35
N GLU A 173 1.33 19.07 -1.48
CA GLU A 173 2.22 19.66 -2.50
C GLU A 173 1.92 19.11 -3.91
N HIS A 174 1.39 17.88 -4.01
CA HIS A 174 1.08 17.21 -5.28
C HIS A 174 -0.32 16.58 -5.26
N PRO A 175 -1.42 17.35 -5.42
CA PRO A 175 -2.78 16.80 -5.32
C PRO A 175 -3.11 15.80 -6.45
N GLY A 176 -2.45 15.91 -7.61
CA GLY A 176 -2.63 15.03 -8.76
C GLY A 176 -1.89 13.69 -8.65
N LEU A 177 -1.35 13.23 -9.77
CA LEU A 177 -0.57 11.99 -9.88
C LEU A 177 0.81 12.13 -9.21
N ARG A 178 1.20 11.09 -8.48
CA ARG A 178 2.52 10.93 -7.85
C ARG A 178 3.16 9.61 -8.27
N TRP A 179 4.47 9.58 -8.29
CA TRP A 179 5.28 8.42 -8.61
C TRP A 179 6.17 8.07 -7.42
N HIS A 180 5.81 7.03 -6.68
CA HIS A 180 6.67 6.44 -5.67
C HIS A 180 7.68 5.51 -6.35
N THR A 181 8.93 5.96 -6.39
CA THR A 181 10.06 5.21 -6.96
C THR A 181 11.21 5.15 -5.94
N ARG A 182 12.49 5.21 -6.37
CA ARG A 182 13.66 5.05 -5.50
C ARG A 182 13.62 6.00 -4.31
N GLY A 183 13.85 5.44 -3.12
CA GLY A 183 13.86 6.22 -1.87
C GLY A 183 12.47 6.52 -1.30
N SER A 184 11.41 6.06 -1.97
CA SER A 184 10.03 6.19 -1.49
C SER A 184 9.47 4.86 -0.98
N TYR A 185 8.28 4.91 -0.40
CA TYR A 185 7.51 3.76 0.03
C TYR A 185 6.02 4.07 -0.04
N VAL A 186 5.19 3.02 -0.04
CA VAL A 186 3.75 3.14 0.20
C VAL A 186 3.32 2.16 1.28
N LEU A 187 2.19 2.45 1.93
CA LEU A 187 1.53 1.50 2.82
C LEU A 187 1.01 0.30 2.02
N LEU A 188 1.10 -0.89 2.62
CA LEU A 188 0.48 -2.11 2.12
C LEU A 188 -0.86 -2.37 2.81
N PRO A 189 -1.86 -2.93 2.11
CA PRO A 189 -3.01 -3.52 2.77
C PRO A 189 -2.61 -4.60 3.80
N PRO A 190 -3.29 -4.73 4.95
CA PRO A 190 -4.46 -3.97 5.39
C PRO A 190 -4.11 -2.85 6.41
N SER A 191 -3.23 -1.91 6.05
CA SER A 191 -2.85 -0.81 6.94
C SER A 191 -4.04 0.07 7.33
N ARG A 192 -4.04 0.63 8.55
CA ARG A 192 -5.09 1.51 9.09
C ARG A 192 -4.52 2.85 9.52
N LEU A 193 -5.17 3.94 9.13
CA LEU A 193 -4.74 5.31 9.42
C LEU A 193 -5.47 5.91 10.63
N ALA A 194 -4.93 7.02 11.13
CA ALA A 194 -5.43 7.69 12.33
C ALA A 194 -6.81 8.36 12.16
N ASP A 195 -7.20 8.65 10.92
CA ASP A 195 -8.53 9.15 10.54
C ASP A 195 -9.57 8.02 10.39
N GLY A 196 -9.16 6.76 10.54
CA GLY A 196 -9.99 5.58 10.34
C GLY A 196 -9.97 5.03 8.90
N SER A 197 -9.27 5.69 7.97
CA SER A 197 -9.10 5.20 6.61
C SER A 197 -8.26 3.92 6.59
N GLU A 198 -8.51 3.06 5.60
CA GLU A 198 -7.79 1.80 5.45
C GLU A 198 -7.14 1.68 4.08
N VAL A 199 -6.02 0.97 4.04
CA VAL A 199 -5.39 0.54 2.80
C VAL A 199 -5.93 -0.84 2.44
N THR A 200 -6.61 -0.98 1.31
CA THR A 200 -7.24 -2.24 0.89
C THR A 200 -6.90 -2.57 -0.56
N TRP A 201 -6.80 -3.86 -0.90
CA TRP A 201 -6.61 -4.27 -2.29
C TRP A 201 -7.92 -4.09 -3.07
N VAL A 202 -7.89 -3.27 -4.12
CA VAL A 202 -8.92 -3.23 -5.18
C VAL A 202 -8.68 -4.38 -6.17
N ARG A 203 -7.41 -4.59 -6.54
CA ARG A 203 -6.92 -5.74 -7.31
C ARG A 203 -5.74 -6.34 -6.57
N GLY A 204 -5.79 -7.65 -6.35
CA GLY A 204 -4.85 -8.37 -5.48
C GLY A 204 -3.38 -8.30 -5.94
N PRO A 205 -2.45 -8.59 -5.02
CA PRO A 205 -1.00 -8.58 -5.31
C PRO A 205 -0.57 -9.69 -6.27
N ASP A 206 -1.42 -10.68 -6.54
CA ASP A 206 -1.16 -11.81 -7.44
C ASP A 206 -1.24 -11.43 -8.93
N HIS A 207 -1.69 -10.23 -9.27
CA HIS A 207 -1.63 -9.72 -10.64
C HIS A 207 -0.18 -9.35 -11.03
N PRO A 208 0.24 -9.65 -12.27
CA PRO A 208 1.58 -9.28 -12.73
C PRO A 208 1.73 -7.75 -12.79
N LEU A 209 2.93 -7.28 -12.46
CA LEU A 209 3.28 -5.86 -12.55
C LEU A 209 3.35 -5.41 -14.02
N PRO A 210 2.57 -4.39 -14.44
CA PRO A 210 2.66 -3.84 -15.79
C PRO A 210 3.85 -2.88 -15.95
N ASP A 211 4.15 -2.56 -17.21
CA ASP A 211 5.06 -1.47 -17.57
C ASP A 211 4.44 -0.12 -17.09
N PRO A 212 5.16 0.68 -16.28
CA PRO A 212 4.64 1.94 -15.77
C PRO A 212 4.24 2.92 -16.88
N LEU A 213 4.95 2.94 -18.02
CA LEU A 213 4.66 3.88 -19.09
C LEU A 213 3.30 3.58 -19.75
N ARG A 214 2.87 2.31 -19.76
CA ARG A 214 1.54 1.92 -20.26
C ARG A 214 0.41 2.40 -19.38
N LEU A 215 0.66 2.57 -18.08
CA LEU A 215 -0.32 3.10 -17.15
C LEU A 215 -0.29 4.63 -17.10
N LEU A 216 0.90 5.22 -17.19
CA LEU A 216 1.13 6.65 -17.01
C LEU A 216 0.28 7.50 -17.96
N ASP A 217 0.18 7.12 -19.23
CA ASP A 217 -0.64 7.82 -20.22
C ASP A 217 -2.11 7.89 -19.78
N VAL A 218 -2.69 6.73 -19.44
CA VAL A 218 -4.11 6.62 -19.05
C VAL A 218 -4.39 7.32 -17.73
N LEU A 219 -3.48 7.18 -16.75
CA LEU A 219 -3.62 7.80 -15.43
C LEU A 219 -3.49 9.33 -15.52
N THR A 220 -2.58 9.85 -16.34
CA THR A 220 -2.42 11.30 -16.54
C THR A 220 -3.67 11.91 -17.17
N ASP A 221 -4.22 11.26 -18.21
CA ASP A 221 -5.46 11.71 -18.85
C ASP A 221 -6.65 11.66 -17.88
N ALA A 222 -6.76 10.60 -17.08
CA ALA A 222 -7.82 10.48 -16.07
C ALA A 222 -7.68 11.56 -14.97
N CYS A 223 -6.47 11.83 -14.51
CA CYS A 223 -6.18 12.91 -13.55
C CYS A 223 -6.56 14.29 -14.09
N ALA A 224 -6.25 14.58 -15.35
CA ALA A 224 -6.63 15.84 -15.99
C ALA A 224 -8.15 16.01 -16.08
N GLU A 225 -8.88 14.93 -16.39
CA GLU A 225 -10.34 14.96 -16.53
C GLU A 225 -11.08 15.25 -15.22
N VAL A 226 -10.58 14.72 -14.10
CA VAL A 226 -11.17 14.96 -12.78
C VAL A 226 -10.70 16.29 -12.15
N GLY A 227 -9.98 17.12 -12.89
CA GLY A 227 -9.48 18.42 -12.41
C GLY A 227 -8.33 18.32 -11.40
N ALA A 228 -7.60 17.21 -11.39
CA ALA A 228 -6.42 16.98 -10.55
C ALA A 228 -5.19 16.70 -11.42
N PRO A 229 -4.78 17.64 -12.31
CA PRO A 229 -3.69 17.40 -13.25
C PRO A 229 -2.40 17.04 -12.52
N ALA A 230 -1.61 16.16 -13.15
CA ALA A 230 -0.37 15.63 -12.59
C ALA A 230 0.68 16.72 -12.27
N LEU A 231 0.64 17.84 -13.00
CA LEU A 231 1.45 19.03 -12.76
C LEU A 231 0.52 20.24 -12.61
N GLY A 232 0.78 21.10 -11.62
CA GLY A 232 -0.04 22.29 -11.40
C GLY A 232 -0.06 23.24 -12.60
N GLU A 233 -1.18 23.93 -12.80
CA GLU A 233 -1.38 24.94 -13.88
C GLU A 233 -0.41 26.14 -13.83
N GLN A 234 0.45 26.19 -12.80
CA GLN A 234 1.43 27.24 -12.54
C GLN A 234 2.59 27.31 -13.56
N TRP A 235 2.68 26.33 -14.47
CA TRP A 235 3.74 26.25 -15.49
C TRP A 235 3.25 26.36 -16.94
N LEU A 236 1.98 26.69 -17.16
CA LEU A 236 1.52 27.18 -18.47
C LEU A 236 2.08 28.59 -18.65
N ILE A 237 3.26 28.70 -19.26
CA ILE A 237 3.81 29.97 -19.76
C ILE A 237 2.73 30.60 -20.65
N ARG A 238 2.11 31.68 -20.16
CA ARG A 238 1.26 32.57 -20.96
C ARG A 238 2.11 33.50 -21.81
#